data_AF-A0A522LGI9-F1
#
_entry.id   AF-A0A522LGI9-F1
#
_cell.length_a   1.000
_cell.length_b   1.000
_cell.length_c   1.000
_cell.angle_alpha   90.00
_cell.angle_beta   90.00
_cell.angle_gamma   90.00
#
_symmetry.space_group_name_H-M   'P 1'
#
loop_
_entity.id
_entity.type
_entity.pdbx_description
1 polymer ?
#
loop_
_entity_poly.entity_id
_entity_poly.type
_entity_poly.pdbx_seq_one_letter_code
_entity_poly.pdbx_strand_id
1 'polypeptide(L)'
;MAKDSNPFGDVTKMIEQFKLPGVDLAAIVEARRKDIEALVEANKAAYESMQALAHKQTEMLTQAMQGIQEAVKEAASRKGGLPDPKKQAELARDAWKKTLVDMKEMAELARKSQADAMAGLTRRAAQSVEEIKKMMHPK
;
A
#
# COMPACT_ATOMS: atom_id res chain seq x y z
N MET A 1 -9.61 -15.37 -38.45
CA MET A 1 -8.31 -14.71 -38.23
C MET A 1 -8.44 -13.89 -36.96
N ALA A 2 -7.82 -14.33 -35.87
CA ALA A 2 -7.85 -13.59 -34.60
C ALA A 2 -7.17 -12.24 -34.84
N LYS A 3 -7.93 -11.16 -34.67
CA LYS A 3 -7.41 -9.80 -34.77
C LYS A 3 -6.58 -9.60 -33.51
N ASP A 4 -5.26 -9.48 -33.66
CA ASP A 4 -4.35 -9.23 -32.55
C ASP A 4 -4.88 -8.06 -31.72
N SER A 5 -5.41 -8.38 -30.55
CA SER A 5 -5.89 -7.42 -29.56
C SER A 5 -4.68 -6.81 -28.87
N ASN A 6 -3.84 -6.12 -29.64
CA ASN A 6 -2.88 -5.19 -29.08
C ASN A 6 -3.67 -3.91 -28.78
N PRO A 7 -3.97 -3.60 -27.50
CA PRO A 7 -4.78 -2.42 -27.14
C PRO A 7 -4.14 -1.09 -27.55
N PHE A 8 -2.87 -1.14 -27.99
CA PHE A 8 -2.14 0.01 -28.52
C PHE A 8 -2.12 0.06 -30.06
N GLY A 9 -2.53 -1.01 -30.75
CA GLY A 9 -2.40 -1.12 -32.21
C GLY A 9 -3.25 -0.12 -33.00
N ASP A 10 -4.44 0.21 -32.51
CA ASP A 10 -5.30 1.22 -33.14
C ASP A 10 -4.78 2.65 -32.89
N VAL A 11 -4.13 2.89 -31.75
CA VAL A 11 -3.47 4.18 -31.45
C VAL A 11 -2.27 4.37 -32.39
N THR A 12 -1.46 3.33 -32.59
CA THR A 12 -0.33 3.36 -33.54
C THR A 12 -0.77 3.64 -34.97
N LYS A 13 -1.87 3.03 -35.43
CA LYS A 13 -2.41 3.27 -36.78
C LYS A 13 -2.97 4.68 -36.97
N MET A 14 -3.68 5.21 -35.98
CA MET A 14 -4.21 6.58 -36.03
C MET A 14 -3.05 7.61 -36.07
N ILE A 15 -1.99 7.32 -35.35
CA ILE A 15 -0.76 8.10 -35.28
C ILE A 15 0.05 8.06 -36.60
N GLU A 16 0.17 6.90 -37.25
CA GLU A 16 0.84 6.75 -38.54
C GLU A 16 0.10 7.50 -39.67
N GLN A 17 -1.23 7.61 -39.56
CA GLN A 17 -2.06 8.36 -40.51
C GLN A 17 -2.00 9.88 -40.29
N PHE A 18 -1.85 10.33 -39.04
CA PHE A 18 -1.63 11.73 -38.67
C PHE A 18 -0.13 12.01 -38.45
N LYS A 19 0.72 11.83 -39.47
CA LYS A 19 2.14 12.25 -39.39
C LYS A 19 2.22 13.75 -39.11
N LEU A 20 2.19 14.12 -37.83
CA LEU A 20 2.31 15.47 -37.33
C LEU A 20 3.81 15.81 -37.29
N PRO A 21 4.33 16.62 -38.22
CA PRO A 21 5.74 17.00 -38.20
C PRO A 21 6.05 17.68 -36.86
N GLY A 22 7.10 17.20 -36.17
CA GLY A 22 7.53 17.69 -34.86
C GLY A 22 7.09 16.85 -33.65
N VAL A 23 6.34 15.76 -33.83
CA VAL A 23 5.90 14.88 -32.71
C VAL A 23 6.68 13.56 -32.70
N ASP A 24 7.34 13.23 -31.58
CA ASP A 24 8.02 11.95 -31.37
C ASP A 24 7.06 10.88 -30.82
N LEU A 25 6.63 9.99 -31.70
CA LEU A 25 5.66 8.94 -31.39
C LEU A 25 6.24 7.83 -30.50
N ALA A 26 7.53 7.56 -30.63
CA ALA A 26 8.21 6.62 -29.75
C ALA A 26 8.25 7.17 -28.31
N ALA A 27 8.46 8.48 -28.16
CA ALA A 27 8.38 9.14 -26.86
C ALA A 27 6.97 9.07 -26.24
N ILE A 28 5.91 9.18 -27.04
CA ILE A 28 4.51 9.04 -26.56
C ILE A 28 4.24 7.62 -26.07
N VAL A 29 4.61 6.60 -26.84
CA VAL A 29 4.41 5.19 -26.46
C VAL A 29 5.19 4.88 -25.18
N GLU A 30 6.42 5.37 -25.06
CA GLU A 30 7.23 5.18 -23.86
C GLU A 30 6.66 5.92 -22.65
N ALA A 31 6.10 7.13 -22.83
CA ALA A 31 5.39 7.84 -21.77
C ALA A 31 4.17 7.04 -21.27
N ARG A 32 3.41 6.41 -22.18
CA ARG A 32 2.27 5.55 -21.82
C ARG A 32 2.70 4.26 -21.13
N ARG A 33 3.84 3.69 -21.52
CA ARG A 33 4.43 2.54 -20.81
C ARG A 33 4.75 2.91 -19.35
N LYS A 34 5.40 4.05 -19.13
CA LYS A 34 5.71 4.54 -17.79
C LYS A 34 4.47 4.86 -16.95
N ASP A 35 3.39 5.36 -17.58
CA ASP A 35 2.10 5.54 -16.90
C ASP A 35 1.61 4.20 -16.31
N ILE A 36 1.68 3.12 -17.10
CA ILE A 36 1.24 1.78 -16.67
C ILE A 36 2.16 1.22 -15.58
N GLU A 37 3.48 1.37 -15.73
CA GLU A 37 4.44 0.95 -14.70
C GLU A 37 4.18 1.65 -13.36
N ALA A 38 3.89 2.95 -13.37
CA ALA A 38 3.53 3.69 -12.18
C ALA A 38 2.22 3.19 -11.54
N LEU A 39 1.21 2.85 -12.35
CA LEU A 39 -0.04 2.25 -11.85
C LEU A 39 0.19 0.86 -11.24
N VAL A 40 1.05 0.04 -11.84
CA VAL A 40 1.41 -1.28 -11.31
C VAL A 40 2.14 -1.12 -9.97
N GLU A 41 3.09 -0.19 -9.88
CA GLU A 41 3.84 0.07 -8.65
C GLU A 41 2.92 0.60 -7.52
N ALA A 42 2.00 1.50 -7.84
CA ALA A 42 0.98 1.98 -6.89
C ALA A 42 0.07 0.84 -6.41
N ASN A 43 -0.38 -0.03 -7.32
CA ASN A 43 -1.18 -1.21 -6.96
C ASN A 43 -0.37 -2.17 -6.07
N LYS A 44 0.91 -2.39 -6.37
CA LYS A 44 1.77 -3.23 -5.55
C LYS A 44 1.90 -2.68 -4.12
N ALA A 45 2.14 -1.38 -3.97
CA ALA A 45 2.20 -0.72 -2.66
C ALA A 45 0.87 -0.85 -1.88
N ALA A 46 -0.26 -0.74 -2.58
CA ALA A 46 -1.58 -0.95 -1.98
C ALA A 46 -1.78 -2.41 -1.52
N TYR A 47 -1.39 -3.39 -2.33
CA TYR A 47 -1.44 -4.81 -1.98
C TYR A 47 -0.55 -5.14 -0.78
N GLU A 48 0.68 -4.64 -0.76
CA GLU A 48 1.61 -4.81 0.37
C GLU A 48 1.04 -4.20 1.66
N SER A 49 0.41 -3.03 1.56
CA SER A 49 -0.29 -2.39 2.70
C SER A 49 -1.45 -3.24 3.22
N MET A 50 -2.24 -3.83 2.32
CA MET A 50 -3.34 -4.71 2.69
C MET A 50 -2.85 -6.00 3.35
N GLN A 51 -1.77 -6.58 2.84
CA GLN A 51 -1.15 -7.77 3.43
C GLN A 51 -0.61 -7.48 4.83
N ALA A 52 0.06 -6.34 5.01
CA ALA A 52 0.58 -5.92 6.31
C ALA A 52 -0.56 -5.68 7.33
N LEU A 53 -1.68 -5.07 6.91
CA LEU A 53 -2.88 -4.93 7.75
C LEU A 53 -3.45 -6.29 8.15
N ALA A 54 -3.58 -7.22 7.21
CA ALA A 54 -4.09 -8.57 7.48
C ALA A 54 -3.20 -9.34 8.47
N HIS A 55 -1.87 -9.24 8.32
CA HIS A 55 -0.93 -9.81 9.28
C HIS A 55 -1.11 -9.20 10.68
N LYS A 56 -1.22 -7.86 10.77
CA LYS A 56 -1.41 -7.19 12.06
C LYS A 56 -2.73 -7.59 12.73
N GLN A 57 -3.80 -7.74 11.96
CA GLN A 57 -5.08 -8.20 12.50
C GLN A 57 -5.01 -9.65 13.02
N THR A 58 -4.26 -10.51 12.33
CA THR A 58 -4.02 -11.90 12.76
C THR A 58 -3.17 -11.96 14.04
N GLU A 59 -2.14 -11.11 14.14
CA GLU A 59 -1.32 -10.98 15.33
C GLU A 59 -2.17 -10.55 16.54
N MET A 60 -2.97 -9.49 16.38
CA MET A 60 -3.87 -9.01 17.43
C MET A 60 -4.86 -10.09 17.90
N LEU A 61 -5.43 -10.87 16.96
CA LEU A 61 -6.32 -11.98 17.29
C LEU A 61 -5.58 -13.08 18.07
N THR A 62 -4.37 -13.44 17.64
CA THR A 62 -3.55 -14.46 18.31
C THR A 62 -3.26 -14.04 19.76
N GLN A 63 -2.91 -12.78 19.96
CA GLN A 63 -2.62 -12.23 21.29
C GLN A 63 -3.88 -12.14 22.16
N ALA A 64 -5.05 -11.79 21.59
CA ALA A 64 -6.31 -11.82 22.32
C ALA A 64 -6.67 -13.24 22.79
N MET A 65 -6.48 -14.24 21.93
CA MET A 65 -6.70 -15.65 22.29
C MET A 65 -5.74 -16.13 23.38
N GLN A 66 -4.48 -15.70 23.35
CA GLN A 66 -3.51 -15.97 24.42
C GLN A 66 -3.96 -15.34 25.75
N GLY A 67 -4.39 -14.07 25.74
CA GLY A 67 -4.91 -13.40 26.93
C GLY A 67 -6.15 -14.08 27.53
N ILE A 68 -7.06 -14.60 26.69
CA ILE A 68 -8.21 -15.40 27.15
C ILE A 68 -7.74 -16.70 27.82
N GLN A 69 -6.79 -17.43 27.21
CA GLN A 69 -6.26 -18.66 27.78
C GLN A 69 -5.57 -18.42 29.14
N GLU A 70 -4.82 -17.33 29.26
CA GLU A 70 -4.18 -16.93 30.52
C GLU A 70 -5.22 -16.59 31.59
N ALA A 71 -6.24 -15.80 31.26
CA ALA A 71 -7.32 -15.47 32.18
C ALA A 71 -8.08 -16.72 32.67
N VAL A 72 -8.35 -17.68 31.77
CA VAL A 72 -8.99 -18.96 32.11
C VAL A 72 -8.09 -19.81 33.01
N LYS A 73 -6.79 -19.91 32.72
CA LYS A 73 -5.82 -20.61 33.59
C LYS A 73 -5.76 -19.96 34.97
N GLU A 74 -5.72 -18.64 35.02
CA GLU A 74 -5.67 -17.91 36.28
C GLU A 74 -6.96 -18.13 37.10
N ALA A 75 -8.13 -18.09 36.46
CA ALA A 75 -9.41 -18.38 37.11
C ALA A 75 -9.49 -19.82 37.64
N ALA A 76 -9.02 -20.81 36.86
CA ALA A 76 -8.97 -22.22 37.27
C ALA A 76 -7.98 -22.47 38.43
N SER A 77 -6.93 -21.64 38.53
CA SER A 77 -5.91 -21.73 39.58
C SER A 77 -6.36 -21.09 40.90
N ARG A 78 -7.40 -20.21 40.89
CA ARG A 78 -7.92 -19.55 42.08
C ARG A 78 -9.06 -20.37 42.71
N LYS A 79 -8.79 -21.05 43.82
CA LYS A 79 -9.85 -21.50 44.75
C LYS A 79 -10.41 -20.28 45.53
N GLY A 80 -11.36 -19.55 44.94
CA GLY A 80 -12.35 -18.75 45.69
C GLY A 80 -11.93 -17.43 46.35
N GLY A 81 -10.78 -16.83 46.02
CA GLY A 81 -10.34 -15.53 46.59
C GLY A 81 -10.45 -14.34 45.62
N LEU A 82 -10.65 -13.12 46.17
CA LEU A 82 -10.63 -11.87 45.40
C LEU A 82 -9.27 -11.70 44.65
N PRO A 83 -9.28 -11.11 43.43
CA PRO A 83 -8.07 -10.85 42.67
C PRO A 83 -7.08 -9.95 43.44
N ASP A 84 -5.78 -10.26 43.34
CA ASP A 84 -4.70 -9.40 43.87
C ASP A 84 -4.72 -8.04 43.16
N PRO A 85 -4.91 -6.92 43.89
CA PRO A 85 -4.96 -5.58 43.29
C PRO A 85 -3.70 -5.21 42.50
N LYS A 86 -2.52 -5.73 42.89
CA LYS A 86 -1.27 -5.48 42.17
C LYS A 86 -1.27 -6.16 40.81
N LYS A 87 -1.76 -7.40 40.73
CA LYS A 87 -1.88 -8.14 39.46
C LYS A 87 -2.88 -7.49 38.51
N GLN A 88 -4.00 -6.97 39.03
CA GLN A 88 -4.95 -6.21 38.20
C GLN A 88 -4.32 -4.93 37.62
N ALA A 89 -3.53 -4.21 38.43
CA ALA A 89 -2.83 -3.02 37.96
C ALA A 89 -1.78 -3.35 36.89
N GLU A 90 -1.04 -4.46 37.04
CA GLU A 90 -0.07 -4.93 36.03
C GLU A 90 -0.75 -5.34 34.72
N LEU A 91 -1.82 -6.13 34.78
CA LEU A 91 -2.61 -6.51 33.61
C LEU A 91 -3.17 -5.29 32.86
N ALA A 92 -3.72 -4.32 33.59
CA ALA A 92 -4.23 -3.09 33.00
C ALA A 92 -3.10 -2.27 32.33
N ARG A 93 -1.93 -2.19 32.96
CA ARG A 93 -0.76 -1.49 32.44
C ARG A 93 -0.24 -2.14 31.15
N ASP A 94 -0.15 -3.46 31.13
CA ASP A 94 0.37 -4.19 29.98
C ASP A 94 -0.63 -4.22 28.82
N ALA A 95 -1.93 -4.33 29.11
CA ALA A 95 -2.98 -4.11 28.12
C ALA A 95 -2.89 -2.71 27.49
N TRP A 96 -2.71 -1.66 28.30
CA TRP A 96 -2.56 -0.29 27.82
C TRP A 96 -1.31 -0.10 26.94
N LYS A 97 -0.14 -0.58 27.40
CA LYS A 97 1.10 -0.53 26.59
C LYS A 97 0.90 -1.24 25.26
N LYS A 98 0.26 -2.41 25.30
CA LYS A 98 -0.02 -3.19 24.11
C LYS A 98 -0.90 -2.43 23.12
N THR A 99 -2.01 -1.84 23.59
CA THR A 99 -2.87 -0.99 22.75
C THR A 99 -2.10 0.16 22.13
N LEU A 100 -1.20 0.82 22.88
CA LEU A 100 -0.37 1.90 22.35
C LEU A 100 0.59 1.42 21.26
N VAL A 101 1.20 0.25 21.42
CA VAL A 101 2.08 -0.36 20.40
C VAL A 101 1.27 -0.69 19.15
N ASP A 102 0.12 -1.35 19.29
CA ASP A 102 -0.72 -1.72 18.17
C ASP A 102 -1.25 -0.47 17.42
N MET A 103 -1.61 0.60 18.12
CA MET A 103 -1.99 1.90 17.52
C MET A 103 -0.82 2.56 16.77
N LYS A 104 0.39 2.54 17.35
CA LYS A 104 1.58 3.11 16.72
C LYS A 104 1.90 2.39 15.40
N GLU A 105 1.88 1.07 15.41
CA GLU A 105 2.20 0.27 14.22
C GLU A 105 1.15 0.45 13.11
N MET A 106 -0.14 0.52 13.46
CA MET A 106 -1.19 0.85 12.48
C MET A 106 -0.99 2.25 11.89
N ALA A 107 -0.63 3.25 12.71
CA ALA A 107 -0.37 4.59 12.24
C ALA A 107 0.87 4.67 11.32
N GLU A 108 1.94 3.94 11.64
CA GLU A 108 3.13 3.84 10.79
C GLU A 108 2.82 3.18 9.44
N LEU A 109 2.03 2.11 9.44
CA LEU A 109 1.63 1.43 8.21
C LEU A 109 0.78 2.34 7.31
N ALA A 110 -0.21 3.02 7.88
CA ALA A 110 -1.04 3.98 7.15
C ALA A 110 -0.20 5.14 6.59
N ARG A 111 0.71 5.70 7.39
CA ARG A 111 1.58 6.81 6.97
C ARG A 111 2.53 6.40 5.86
N LYS A 112 3.10 5.19 5.93
CA LYS A 112 3.97 4.63 4.89
C LYS A 112 3.20 4.44 3.58
N SER A 113 2.02 3.82 3.64
CA SER A 113 1.16 3.62 2.46
C SER A 113 0.85 4.93 1.75
N GLN A 114 0.49 5.97 2.51
CA GLN A 114 0.22 7.31 1.96
C GLN A 114 1.47 7.97 1.36
N ALA A 115 2.62 7.86 2.04
CA ALA A 115 3.88 8.43 1.57
C ALA A 115 4.35 7.77 0.26
N ASP A 116 4.30 6.44 0.18
CA ASP A 116 4.73 5.68 -0.99
C ASP A 116 3.84 5.97 -2.20
N ALA A 117 2.51 6.06 -2.00
CA ALA A 117 1.57 6.47 -3.04
C ALA A 117 1.83 7.91 -3.55
N MET A 118 2.04 8.86 -2.64
CA MET A 118 2.33 10.25 -3.01
C MET A 118 3.68 10.40 -3.72
N ALA A 119 4.69 9.65 -3.32
CA ALA A 119 6.00 9.65 -3.97
C ALA A 119 5.91 9.13 -5.40
N GLY A 120 5.16 8.04 -5.63
CA GLY A 120 4.89 7.51 -6.98
C GLY A 120 4.21 8.52 -7.89
N LEU A 121 3.12 9.14 -7.40
CA LEU A 121 2.37 10.15 -8.16
C LEU A 121 3.22 11.39 -8.47
N THR A 122 3.97 11.90 -7.49
CA THR A 122 4.83 13.09 -7.65
C THR A 122 5.94 12.82 -8.66
N ARG A 123 6.58 11.65 -8.58
CA ARG A 123 7.61 11.24 -9.55
C ARG A 123 7.03 11.19 -10.96
N ARG A 124 5.83 10.62 -11.13
CA ARG A 124 5.22 10.53 -12.45
C ARG A 124 4.83 11.91 -12.99
N ALA A 125 4.25 12.78 -12.16
CA ALA A 125 3.93 14.15 -12.56
C ALA A 125 5.18 14.92 -13.04
N ALA A 126 6.30 14.81 -12.32
CA ALA A 126 7.56 15.42 -12.73
C ALA A 126 8.08 14.86 -14.06
N GLN A 127 8.01 13.54 -14.24
CA GLN A 127 8.39 12.89 -15.51
C GLN A 127 7.49 13.33 -16.68
N SER A 128 6.18 13.46 -16.47
CA SER A 128 5.25 13.92 -17.51
C SER A 128 5.57 15.33 -17.99
N VAL A 129 5.95 16.24 -17.08
CA VAL A 129 6.34 17.62 -17.44
C VAL A 129 7.61 17.64 -18.28
N GLU A 130 8.61 16.83 -17.93
CA GLU A 130 9.85 16.73 -18.69
C GLU A 130 9.64 16.04 -20.06
N GLU A 131 8.73 15.08 -20.14
CA GLU A 131 8.34 14.45 -21.40
C GLU A 131 7.64 15.45 -22.33
N ILE A 132 6.72 16.28 -21.83
CA ILE A 132 6.07 17.34 -22.61
C ILE A 132 7.09 18.36 -23.13
N LYS A 133 8.04 18.81 -22.28
CA LYS A 133 9.11 19.72 -22.72
C LYS A 133 9.97 19.13 -23.84
N LYS A 134 10.32 17.85 -23.74
CA LYS A 134 11.10 17.16 -24.79
C LYS A 134 10.33 17.04 -26.10
N MET A 135 9.01 16.84 -26.03
CA MET A 135 8.14 16.81 -27.21
C MET A 135 7.91 18.19 -27.83
N MET A 136 8.06 19.28 -27.06
CA MET A 136 7.84 20.65 -27.54
C MET A 136 9.10 21.36 -28.05
N HIS A 137 10.29 20.78 -27.92
CA HIS A 137 11.48 21.34 -28.54
C HIS A 137 11.56 20.93 -30.03
N PRO A 138 11.48 21.88 -30.97
CA PRO A 138 11.78 21.61 -32.37
C PRO A 138 13.28 21.27 -32.52
N LYS A 139 13.59 20.33 -33.41
CA LYS A 139 14.95 20.24 -33.98
C LYS A 139 15.17 21.41 -34.93
#